data_AF-E4U756-F1
#
_entry.id   AF-E4U756-F1
#
_cell.length_a   1.000
_cell.length_b   1.000
_cell.length_c   1.000
_cell.angle_alpha   90.00
_cell.angle_beta   90.00
_cell.angle_gamma   90.00
#
_symmetry.space_group_name_H-M   'P 1'
#
loop_
_entity.id
_entity.type
_entity.pdbx_description
1 polymer ?
#
loop_
_entity_poly.entity_id
_entity_poly.type
_entity_poly.pdbx_seq_one_letter_code
_entity_poly.pdbx_strand_id
1 'polypeptide(L)'
;MEALQPYIGQITFGGLAGFVAGYALKKVGKLTALVLGLFFIGLQVMAYYGFVEIDWTRIQASVDPLLGQEQLRSAWQRLLDVLTYNAPFAGGFAAGMVWGLRRG
;
A
#
# COMPACT_ATOMS: atom_id res chain seq x y z
N MET A 1 -30.53 22.19 7.43
CA MET A 1 -30.14 20.77 7.29
C MET A 1 -29.72 20.42 5.84
N GLU A 2 -30.11 21.20 4.83
CA GLU A 2 -29.77 20.94 3.40
C GLU A 2 -28.30 21.20 3.02
N ALA A 3 -27.57 22.06 3.75
CA ALA A 3 -26.17 22.38 3.42
C ALA A 3 -25.16 21.26 3.75
N LEU A 4 -25.54 20.27 4.58
CA LEU A 4 -24.64 19.19 5.04
C LEU A 4 -24.85 17.85 4.31
N GLN A 5 -25.99 17.65 3.65
CA GLN A 5 -26.28 16.45 2.87
C GLN A 5 -25.20 16.07 1.83
N PRO A 6 -24.65 17.00 1.02
CA PRO A 6 -23.63 16.64 0.04
C PRO A 6 -22.32 16.16 0.70
N TYR A 7 -21.98 16.69 1.88
CA TYR A 7 -20.77 16.29 2.62
C TYR A 7 -20.92 14.92 3.27
N ILE A 8 -22.09 14.61 3.82
CA ILE A 8 -22.39 13.29 4.42
C ILE A 8 -22.29 12.20 3.34
N GLY A 9 -22.87 12.44 2.16
CA GLY A 9 -22.78 11.49 1.04
C GLY A 9 -21.33 11.19 0.63
N GLN A 10 -20.48 12.22 0.54
CA GLN A 10 -19.08 12.07 0.18
C GLN A 10 -18.25 11.35 1.25
N ILE A 11 -18.51 11.61 2.53
CA ILE A 11 -17.84 10.91 3.64
C ILE A 11 -18.24 9.43 3.65
N THR A 12 -19.53 9.11 3.51
CA THR A 12 -20.00 7.71 3.51
C THR A 12 -19.47 6.95 2.31
N PHE A 13 -19.53 7.54 1.10
CA PHE A 13 -18.99 6.92 -0.10
C PHE A 13 -17.47 6.73 0.02
N GLY A 14 -16.75 7.75 0.49
CA GLY A 14 -15.33 7.67 0.80
C GLY A 14 -15.04 6.53 1.77
N GLY A 15 -15.79 6.42 2.88
CA GLY A 15 -15.64 5.35 3.86
C GLY A 15 -15.81 3.94 3.29
N LEU A 16 -16.82 3.72 2.45
CA LEU A 16 -17.04 2.42 1.80
C LEU A 16 -15.92 2.11 0.79
N ALA A 17 -15.57 3.07 -0.05
CA ALA A 17 -14.48 2.91 -1.02
C ALA A 17 -13.14 2.63 -0.31
N GLY A 18 -12.86 3.37 0.77
CA GLY A 18 -11.69 3.16 1.62
C GLY A 18 -11.70 1.77 2.23
N PHE A 19 -12.82 1.33 2.81
CA PHE A 19 -12.95 0.00 3.41
C PHE A 19 -12.65 -1.12 2.41
N VAL A 20 -13.25 -1.07 1.22
CA VAL A 20 -13.01 -2.07 0.17
C VAL A 20 -11.55 -2.05 -0.27
N ALA A 21 -10.98 -0.86 -0.50
CA ALA A 21 -9.58 -0.71 -0.89
C ALA A 21 -8.64 -1.28 0.18
N GLY A 22 -8.86 -0.95 1.45
CA GLY A 22 -8.08 -1.45 2.58
C GLY A 22 -8.19 -2.96 2.77
N TYR A 23 -9.39 -3.52 2.63
CA TYR A 23 -9.61 -4.97 2.73
C TYR A 23 -8.86 -5.72 1.62
N ALA A 24 -9.01 -5.25 0.38
CA ALA A 24 -8.31 -5.82 -0.78
C ALA A 24 -6.79 -5.73 -0.61
N LEU A 25 -6.28 -4.57 -0.19
CA LEU A 25 -4.85 -4.34 0.04
C LEU A 25 -4.28 -5.34 1.04
N LYS A 26 -4.99 -5.66 2.13
CA LYS A 26 -4.51 -6.65 3.10
C LYS A 26 -4.53 -8.08 2.57
N LYS A 27 -5.58 -8.47 1.83
CA LYS A 27 -5.66 -9.82 1.24
C LYS A 27 -4.55 -10.05 0.24
N VAL A 28 -4.36 -9.10 -0.69
CA VAL A 28 -3.28 -9.15 -1.67
C VAL A 28 -1.92 -9.08 -0.96
N GLY A 29 -1.75 -8.15 -0.02
CA GLY A 29 -0.52 -7.99 0.73
C GLY A 29 -0.09 -9.26 1.49
N LYS A 30 -1.02 -9.98 2.12
CA LYS A 30 -0.74 -11.27 2.77
C LYS A 30 -0.23 -12.31 1.77
N LEU A 31 -0.87 -12.43 0.61
CA LEU A 31 -0.46 -13.37 -0.42
C LEU A 31 0.90 -13.00 -1.01
N THR A 32 1.10 -11.73 -1.36
CA THR A 32 2.38 -11.24 -1.88
C THR A 32 3.51 -11.43 -0.86
N ALA A 33 3.28 -11.11 0.42
CA ALA A 33 4.26 -11.33 1.48
C ALA A 33 4.62 -12.81 1.66
N LEU A 34 3.64 -13.70 1.58
CA LEU A 34 3.88 -15.15 1.64
C LEU A 34 4.74 -15.62 0.45
N VAL A 35 4.37 -15.21 -0.77
CA VAL A 35 5.10 -15.59 -1.99
C VAL A 35 6.54 -15.06 -1.93
N LEU A 36 6.74 -13.80 -1.56
CA LEU A 36 8.08 -13.21 -1.44
C LEU A 36 8.90 -13.88 -0.34
N GLY A 37 8.28 -14.22 0.80
CA GLY A 37 8.96 -14.93 1.90
C GLY A 37 9.39 -16.34 1.50
N LEU A 38 8.51 -17.11 0.86
CA LEU A 38 8.84 -18.44 0.35
C LEU A 38 9.92 -18.38 -0.74
N PHE A 39 9.82 -17.42 -1.65
CA PHE A 39 10.84 -17.19 -2.67
C PHE A 39 12.20 -16.87 -2.03
N PHE A 40 12.22 -15.99 -1.02
CA PHE A 40 13.43 -15.65 -0.29
C PHE A 40 14.05 -16.88 0.40
N ILE A 41 13.25 -17.69 1.10
CA ILE A 41 13.72 -18.93 1.72
C ILE A 41 14.32 -19.88 0.66
N GLY A 42 13.66 -20.02 -0.48
CA GLY A 42 14.18 -20.83 -1.60
C GLY A 42 15.55 -20.36 -2.09
N LEU A 43 15.72 -19.05 -2.27
CA LEU A 43 17.02 -18.46 -2.63
C LEU A 43 18.09 -18.72 -1.57
N GLN A 44 17.76 -18.57 -0.28
CA GLN A 44 18.70 -18.85 0.81
C GLN A 44 19.15 -20.31 0.83
N VAL A 45 18.23 -21.25 0.59
CA VAL A 45 18.56 -22.68 0.52
C VAL A 45 19.47 -22.98 -0.67
N MET A 46 19.16 -22.41 -1.85
CA MET A 46 20.01 -22.56 -3.04
C MET A 46 21.41 -21.98 -2.82
N ALA A 47 21.50 -20.83 -2.17
CA ALA A 47 22.78 -20.21 -1.83
C ALA A 47 23.57 -21.04 -0.82
N TYR A 48 22.91 -21.60 0.20
CA TYR A 48 23.54 -22.46 1.20
C TYR A 48 24.19 -23.71 0.59
N TYR A 49 23.52 -24.34 -0.38
CA TYR A 49 24.08 -25.50 -1.09
C TYR A 49 25.07 -25.12 -2.22
N GLY A 50 25.33 -23.83 -2.43
CA GLY A 50 26.27 -23.34 -3.44
C GLY A 50 25.75 -23.38 -4.88
N PHE A 51 24.43 -23.50 -5.08
CA PHE A 51 23.85 -23.46 -6.43
C PHE A 51 23.78 -22.05 -7.01
N VAL A 52 23.67 -21.02 -6.16
CA VAL A 52 23.49 -19.61 -6.56
C VAL A 52 24.33 -18.70 -5.66
N GLU A 53 24.98 -17.70 -6.25
CA GLU A 53 25.66 -16.62 -5.52
C GLU A 53 24.80 -15.35 -5.58
N ILE A 54 24.59 -14.69 -4.43
CA ILE A 54 23.72 -13.51 -4.32
C ILE A 54 24.57 -12.24 -4.32
N ASP A 55 24.53 -11.49 -5.41
CA ASP A 55 25.16 -10.16 -5.52
C ASP A 55 24.25 -9.09 -4.91
N TRP A 56 24.51 -8.78 -3.64
CA TRP A 56 23.79 -7.75 -2.90
C TRP A 56 24.01 -6.34 -3.43
N THR A 57 25.15 -6.05 -4.05
CA THR A 57 25.46 -4.73 -4.62
C THR A 57 24.57 -4.45 -5.83
N ARG A 58 24.40 -5.42 -6.73
CA ARG A 58 23.46 -5.31 -7.85
C ARG A 58 22.01 -5.20 -7.40
N ILE A 59 21.61 -5.96 -6.38
CA ILE A 59 20.26 -5.88 -5.81
C ILE A 59 20.02 -4.48 -5.28
N GLN A 60 20.93 -3.95 -4.46
CA GLN A 60 20.81 -2.61 -3.90
C GLN A 60 20.73 -1.54 -5.00
N ALA A 61 21.61 -1.58 -5.99
CA ALA A 61 21.59 -0.61 -7.10
C ALA A 61 20.26 -0.62 -7.90
N SER A 62 19.56 -1.75 -7.92
CA SER A 62 18.27 -1.89 -8.60
C SER A 62 17.09 -1.43 -7.73
N VAL A 63 17.20 -1.59 -6.41
CA VAL A 63 16.13 -1.32 -5.44
C VAL A 63 16.18 0.11 -4.91
N ASP A 64 17.38 0.68 -4.70
CA ASP A 64 17.57 2.03 -4.16
C ASP A 64 16.82 3.13 -4.94
N PRO A 65 16.78 3.13 -6.29
CA PRO A 65 16.00 4.13 -7.03
C PRO A 65 14.47 4.00 -6.81
N LEU A 66 13.99 2.78 -6.54
CA LEU A 66 12.57 2.50 -6.31
C LEU A 66 12.14 2.86 -4.89
N LEU A 67 13.02 2.62 -3.92
CA LEU A 67 12.81 2.92 -2.49
C LEU A 67 13.41 4.25 -2.06
N GLY A 68 13.93 5.02 -3.01
CA GLY A 68 14.54 6.32 -2.78
C GLY A 68 13.56 7.27 -2.10
N GLN A 69 14.04 8.03 -1.11
CA GLN A 69 13.22 8.93 -0.32
C GLN A 69 12.44 9.94 -1.18
N GLU A 70 13.03 10.42 -2.28
CA GLU A 70 12.38 11.31 -3.24
C GLU A 70 11.23 10.64 -4.02
N GLN A 71 11.44 9.40 -4.49
CA GLN A 71 10.39 8.61 -5.15
C GLN A 71 9.23 8.34 -4.19
N LEU A 72 9.52 7.94 -2.96
CA LEU A 72 8.50 7.70 -1.93
C LEU A 72 7.76 8.99 -1.55
N ARG A 73 8.48 10.10 -1.39
CA ARG A 73 7.90 11.40 -1.05
C ARG A 73 7.02 11.92 -2.17
N SER A 74 7.45 11.82 -3.43
CA SER A 74 6.66 12.25 -4.57
C SER A 74 5.40 11.39 -4.77
N ALA A 75 5.50 10.07 -4.57
CA ALA A 75 4.34 9.18 -4.57
C ALA A 75 3.35 9.54 -3.45
N TRP A 76 3.86 9.80 -2.24
CA TRP A 76 3.06 10.22 -1.10
C TRP A 76 2.36 11.56 -1.34
N GLN A 77 3.08 12.54 -1.89
CA GLN A 77 2.53 13.84 -2.25
C GLN A 77 1.40 13.71 -3.27
N ARG A 78 1.59 12.93 -4.34
CA ARG A 78 0.53 12.68 -5.34
C ARG A 78 -0.71 12.03 -4.73
N LEU A 79 -0.52 11.08 -3.81
CA LEU A 79 -1.64 10.47 -3.08
C LEU A 79 -2.36 11.51 -2.22
N LEU A 80 -1.60 12.33 -1.48
CA LEU A 80 -2.17 13.40 -0.66
C LEU A 80 -2.89 14.45 -1.50
N ASP A 81 -2.37 14.84 -2.67
CA ASP A 81 -3.02 15.80 -3.56
C ASP A 81 -4.37 15.27 -4.08
N VAL A 82 -4.41 14.00 -4.49
CA VAL A 82 -5.65 13.35 -4.94
C VAL A 82 -6.66 13.22 -3.79
N LEU A 83 -6.19 12.89 -2.59
CA LEU A 83 -7.05 12.77 -1.41
C LEU A 83 -7.56 14.16 -0.97
N THR A 84 -6.68 15.14 -0.81
CA THR A 84 -7.03 16.48 -0.31
C THR A 84 -7.83 17.32 -1.29
N TYR A 85 -7.87 16.96 -2.58
CA TYR A 85 -8.79 17.53 -3.57
C TYR A 85 -10.25 17.50 -3.09
N ASN A 86 -10.63 16.47 -2.30
CA ASN A 86 -11.92 16.42 -1.61
C ASN A 86 -11.72 16.03 -0.15
N ALA A 87 -11.49 17.02 0.72
CA ALA A 87 -11.23 16.81 2.14
C ALA A 87 -12.32 15.98 2.89
N PRO A 88 -13.63 16.22 2.70
CA PRO A 88 -14.69 15.36 3.24
C PRO A 88 -14.57 13.89 2.80
N PHE A 89 -14.37 13.65 1.50
CA PHE A 89 -14.14 12.31 0.97
C PHE A 89 -12.87 11.68 1.55
N ALA A 90 -11.77 12.44 1.64
CA ALA A 90 -10.48 11.98 2.16
C ALA A 90 -10.59 11.47 3.60
N GLY A 91 -11.29 12.23 4.45
CA GLY A 91 -11.52 11.85 5.84
C GLY A 91 -12.30 10.54 5.95
N GLY A 92 -13.38 10.41 5.17
CA GLY A 92 -14.16 9.17 5.08
C GLY A 92 -13.31 8.00 4.58
N PHE A 93 -12.61 8.19 3.47
CA PHE A 93 -11.78 7.19 2.83
C PHE A 93 -10.64 6.70 3.71
N ALA A 94 -9.89 7.59 4.36
CA ALA A 94 -8.82 7.20 5.26
C ALA A 94 -9.35 6.37 6.45
N ALA A 95 -10.46 6.80 7.05
CA ALA A 95 -11.10 6.07 8.15
C ALA A 95 -11.57 4.67 7.69
N GLY A 96 -12.25 4.62 6.55
CA GLY A 96 -12.68 3.37 5.92
C GLY A 96 -11.52 2.43 5.62
N MET A 97 -10.45 2.95 5.02
CA MET A 97 -9.25 2.19 4.65
C MET A 97 -8.56 1.57 5.85
N VAL A 98 -8.35 2.34 6.93
CA VAL A 98 -7.78 1.80 8.17
C VAL A 98 -8.66 0.68 8.72
N TRP A 99 -9.98 0.84 8.67
CA TRP A 99 -10.88 -0.19 9.15
C TRP A 99 -10.91 -1.45 8.26
N GLY A 100 -10.87 -1.27 6.93
CA GLY A 100 -10.76 -2.34 5.95
C GLY A 100 -9.47 -3.14 6.11
N LEU A 101 -8.34 -2.44 6.29
CA LEU A 101 -7.05 -3.03 6.62
C LEU A 101 -7.09 -3.80 7.95
N ARG A 102 -7.87 -3.38 8.95
CA ARG A 102 -7.99 -4.19 10.18
C ARG A 102 -8.77 -5.49 9.93
N ARG A 103 -9.77 -5.47 9.06
CA ARG A 103 -10.68 -6.60 8.79
C ARG A 103 -10.23 -7.59 7.70
N GLY A 104 -9.37 -7.19 6.75
CA GLY A 104 -8.78 -8.10 5.74
C GLY A 104 -7.87 -9.17 6.32
#